data_AF-A0A1G5W367-F1
#
_entry.id   AF-A0A1G5W367-F1
#
_cell.length_a   1.000
_cell.length_b   1.000
_cell.length_c   1.000
_cell.angle_alpha   90.00
_cell.angle_beta   90.00
_cell.angle_gamma   90.00
#
_symmetry.space_group_name_H-M   'P 1'
#
loop_
_entity.id
_entity.type
_entity.pdbx_description
1 polymer ?
#
loop_
_entity_poly.entity_id
_entity_poly.type
_entity_poly.pdbx_seq_one_letter_code
_entity_poly.pdbx_strand_id
1 'polypeptide(L)'
;MLRKVEKYFCIVFAFVLAIMLLIPAKVEAYSDVDCFDFGDTVMSINAGESKKVWFRSDYNYTYFVGDHSSAGTYIDCTYKAGSEYFTVHIGPDETVKNVFFHFYVNDARLESGDVHDCIEVYVQNIVPQYQSIPVGIAGGKTGTLMKQGNVAMLYNDQGTAMASFSISNGNGNMGTFGITSVVNNGSNYFAIVAPSTIYYPKISESDKSVMIANGYAGICVNGIYKNW
;
A
#
# COMPACT_ATOMS: atom_id res chain seq x y z
N MET A 1 1.50 -77.52 -9.70
CA MET A 1 2.38 -76.33 -9.65
C MET A 1 1.63 -75.06 -9.24
N LEU A 2 0.44 -74.77 -9.77
CA LEU A 2 -0.34 -73.55 -9.42
C LEU A 2 -0.51 -73.28 -7.90
N ARG A 3 -0.93 -74.28 -7.11
CA ARG A 3 -1.13 -74.11 -5.65
C ARG A 3 0.12 -73.72 -4.85
N LYS A 4 1.33 -74.02 -5.34
CA LYS A 4 2.57 -73.58 -4.70
C LYS A 4 2.85 -72.12 -5.02
N VAL A 5 2.59 -71.69 -6.25
CA VAL A 5 2.76 -70.30 -6.70
C VAL A 5 1.79 -69.36 -5.98
N GLU A 6 0.52 -69.77 -5.80
CA GLU A 6 -0.48 -69.01 -5.02
C GLU A 6 -0.06 -68.81 -3.56
N LYS A 7 0.49 -69.86 -2.92
CA LYS A 7 0.99 -69.78 -1.55
C LYS A 7 2.16 -68.79 -1.42
N TYR A 8 3.11 -68.83 -2.35
CA TYR A 8 4.21 -67.87 -2.37
C TYR A 8 3.73 -66.44 -2.63
N PHE A 9 2.74 -66.26 -3.52
CA PHE A 9 2.16 -64.95 -3.79
C PHE A 9 1.46 -64.37 -2.55
N CYS A 10 0.67 -65.17 -1.83
CA CYS A 10 0.04 -64.73 -0.58
C CYS A 10 1.05 -64.41 0.52
N ILE A 11 2.14 -65.18 0.63
CA ILE A 11 3.21 -64.90 1.60
C ILE A 11 3.94 -63.60 1.26
N VAL A 12 4.28 -63.38 -0.01
CA VAL A 12 4.91 -62.12 -0.45
C VAL A 12 3.98 -60.94 -0.25
N PHE A 13 2.68 -61.08 -0.57
CA PHE A 13 1.70 -60.02 -0.36
C PHE A 13 1.51 -59.68 1.14
N ALA A 14 1.40 -60.70 2.00
CA ALA A 14 1.32 -60.50 3.45
C ALA A 14 2.60 -59.88 4.03
N PHE A 15 3.77 -60.23 3.48
CA PHE A 15 5.05 -59.67 3.89
C PHE A 15 5.18 -58.20 3.47
N VAL A 16 4.75 -57.84 2.27
CA VAL A 16 4.72 -56.45 1.80
C VAL A 16 3.74 -55.62 2.63
N LEU A 17 2.56 -56.17 2.96
CA LEU A 17 1.58 -55.49 3.81
C LEU A 17 2.12 -55.27 5.24
N ALA A 18 2.83 -56.26 5.79
CA ALA A 18 3.47 -56.15 7.10
C ALA A 18 4.64 -55.14 7.10
N ILE A 19 5.38 -55.02 5.99
CA ILE A 19 6.42 -53.99 5.83
C ILE A 19 5.80 -52.58 5.78
N MET A 20 4.64 -52.41 5.14
CA MET A 20 3.97 -51.10 5.12
C MET A 20 3.53 -50.64 6.52
N LEU A 21 3.25 -51.56 7.45
CA LEU A 21 2.93 -51.25 8.85
C LEU A 21 4.14 -50.84 9.68
N LEU A 22 5.36 -51.13 9.21
CA LEU A 22 6.62 -50.74 9.87
C LEU A 22 7.12 -49.37 9.41
N ILE A 23 6.50 -48.79 8.38
CA ILE A 23 6.75 -47.41 7.98
C ILE A 23 5.90 -46.54 8.91
N PRO A 24 6.50 -45.76 9.83
CA PRO A 24 5.73 -44.81 10.61
C PRO A 24 5.07 -43.84 9.63
N ALA A 25 3.75 -43.95 9.47
CA ALA A 25 2.98 -42.92 8.81
C ALA A 25 3.11 -41.67 9.68
N LYS A 26 3.93 -40.71 9.25
CA LYS A 26 3.83 -39.34 9.75
C LYS A 26 2.48 -38.80 9.31
N VAL A 27 1.47 -38.96 10.16
CA VAL A 27 0.26 -38.16 10.09
C VAL A 27 0.64 -36.83 10.72
N GLU A 28 1.11 -35.91 9.88
CA GLU A 28 1.24 -34.50 10.25
C GLU A 28 -0.20 -34.01 10.47
N ALA A 29 -0.69 -34.07 11.71
CA ALA A 29 -1.82 -33.27 12.09
C ALA A 29 -1.37 -31.81 11.96
N TYR A 30 -1.80 -31.12 10.90
CA TYR A 30 -1.75 -29.67 10.84
C TYR A 30 -2.61 -29.16 12.00
N SER A 31 -2.02 -29.02 13.19
CA SER A 31 -2.51 -28.03 14.13
C SER A 31 -2.06 -26.70 13.54
N ASP A 32 -2.99 -25.80 13.26
CA ASP A 32 -2.67 -24.39 13.01
C ASP A 32 -1.70 -23.96 14.11
N VAL A 33 -0.42 -23.82 13.76
CA VAL A 33 0.59 -23.39 14.71
C VAL A 33 0.31 -21.91 14.88
N ASP A 34 -0.42 -21.59 15.93
CA ASP A 34 -0.81 -20.25 16.36
C ASP A 34 0.45 -19.50 16.81
N CYS A 35 1.29 -19.15 15.83
CA CYS A 35 2.62 -18.57 16.01
C CYS A 35 2.60 -17.05 16.03
N PHE A 36 1.44 -16.47 15.70
CA PHE A 36 1.17 -15.05 15.65
C PHE A 36 -0.10 -14.76 16.44
N ASP A 37 0.00 -13.80 17.35
CA ASP A 37 -1.14 -13.32 18.11
C ASP A 37 -1.21 -11.80 17.92
N PHE A 38 -2.29 -11.35 17.27
CA PHE A 38 -2.52 -9.95 16.92
C PHE A 38 -3.59 -9.36 17.84
N GLY A 39 -3.28 -8.22 18.45
CA GLY A 39 -4.26 -7.49 19.25
C GLY A 39 -5.44 -6.98 18.43
N ASP A 40 -5.19 -6.65 17.15
CA ASP A 40 -6.21 -6.36 16.16
C ASP A 40 -5.86 -7.13 14.86
N THR A 41 -6.71 -8.05 14.43
CA THR A 41 -6.59 -8.73 13.12
C THR A 41 -7.25 -7.95 11.99
N VAL A 42 -8.22 -7.11 12.34
CA VAL A 42 -8.99 -6.29 11.41
C VAL A 42 -9.11 -4.88 11.97
N MET A 43 -8.70 -3.87 11.20
CA MET A 43 -8.72 -2.48 11.67
C MET A 43 -9.08 -1.49 10.57
N SER A 44 -9.48 -0.28 10.98
CA SER A 44 -9.68 0.85 10.08
C SER A 44 -8.65 1.93 10.37
N ILE A 45 -7.97 2.41 9.34
CA ILE A 45 -6.95 3.47 9.42
C ILE A 45 -7.21 4.45 8.27
N ASN A 46 -7.17 5.76 8.54
CA ASN A 46 -7.29 6.75 7.48
C ASN A 46 -6.05 6.74 6.58
N ALA A 47 -6.21 7.02 5.29
CA ALA A 47 -5.08 7.29 4.40
C ALA A 47 -4.22 8.42 4.98
N GLY A 48 -2.91 8.18 5.09
CA GLY A 48 -1.93 9.12 5.65
C GLY A 48 -1.76 9.04 7.17
N GLU A 49 -2.48 8.16 7.85
CA GLU A 49 -2.36 7.94 9.29
C GLU A 49 -1.64 6.64 9.62
N SER A 50 -1.46 6.39 10.92
CA SER A 50 -0.79 5.20 11.42
C SER A 50 -1.41 4.74 12.72
N LYS A 51 -1.35 3.43 12.98
CA LYS A 51 -1.93 2.80 14.17
C LYS A 51 -0.92 1.87 14.82
N LYS A 52 -0.77 1.96 16.14
CA LYS A 52 -0.03 0.97 16.93
C LYS A 52 -0.91 -0.23 17.22
N VAL A 53 -0.37 -1.43 17.04
CA VAL A 53 -1.07 -2.70 17.26
C VAL A 53 -0.19 -3.58 18.12
N TRP A 54 -0.77 -4.16 19.17
CA TRP A 54 -0.07 -5.13 19.98
C TRP A 54 0.11 -6.43 19.18
N PHE A 55 1.27 -7.03 19.28
CA PHE A 55 1.60 -8.25 18.54
C PHE A 55 2.52 -9.13 19.37
N ARG A 56 2.31 -10.44 19.28
CA ARG A 56 3.24 -11.44 19.77
C ARG A 56 3.53 -12.46 18.69
N SER A 57 4.80 -12.85 18.59
CA SER A 57 5.19 -14.05 17.86
C SER A 57 6.06 -14.97 18.69
N ASP A 58 5.90 -16.27 18.51
CA ASP A 58 6.80 -17.27 19.12
C ASP A 58 8.12 -17.44 18.32
N TYR A 59 8.16 -16.95 17.09
CA TYR A 59 9.29 -17.07 16.16
C TYR A 59 9.75 -15.73 15.60
N ASN A 60 10.99 -15.65 15.11
CA ASN A 60 11.38 -14.53 14.25
C ASN A 60 10.53 -14.57 12.98
N TYR A 61 10.23 -13.39 12.42
CA TYR A 61 9.24 -13.26 11.37
C TYR A 61 9.64 -12.21 10.35
N THR A 62 8.95 -12.23 9.22
CA THR A 62 8.96 -11.16 8.22
C THR A 62 7.53 -10.82 7.86
N TYR A 63 7.33 -9.68 7.19
CA TYR A 63 6.03 -9.36 6.61
C TYR A 63 6.16 -8.92 5.14
N PHE A 64 5.04 -9.02 4.43
CA PHE A 64 4.85 -8.48 3.09
C PHE A 64 3.54 -7.71 3.04
N VAL A 65 3.54 -6.57 2.36
CA VAL A 65 2.32 -5.82 2.07
C VAL A 65 1.70 -6.42 0.82
N GLY A 66 0.40 -6.76 0.89
CA GLY A 66 -0.41 -7.23 -0.23
C GLY A 66 -0.66 -6.12 -1.27
N ASP A 67 -1.79 -6.18 -1.98
CA ASP A 67 -2.14 -5.14 -2.95
C ASP A 67 -2.26 -3.77 -2.27
N HIS A 68 -1.56 -2.78 -2.82
CA HIS A 68 -1.50 -1.41 -2.31
C HIS A 68 -1.03 -0.46 -3.42
N SER A 69 -1.39 0.81 -3.31
CA SER A 69 -1.01 1.84 -4.29
C SER A 69 0.01 2.84 -3.76
N SER A 70 0.20 2.93 -2.44
CA SER A 70 1.15 3.87 -1.83
C SER A 70 2.42 3.21 -1.34
N ALA A 71 3.58 3.73 -1.76
CA ALA A 71 4.87 3.35 -1.18
C ALA A 71 5.03 3.77 0.30
N GLY A 72 4.12 4.59 0.84
CA GLY A 72 4.04 4.96 2.25
C GLY A 72 3.23 3.98 3.10
N THR A 73 2.70 2.90 2.51
CA THR A 73 1.97 1.85 3.22
C THR A 73 2.93 0.73 3.64
N TYR A 74 3.22 0.59 4.94
CA TYR A 74 4.19 -0.38 5.48
C TYR A 74 4.01 -0.58 7.00
N ILE A 75 4.80 -1.48 7.60
CA ILE A 75 4.86 -1.69 9.05
C ILE A 75 6.26 -1.41 9.60
N ASP A 76 6.33 -0.64 10.68
CA ASP A 76 7.51 -0.53 11.54
C ASP A 76 7.45 -1.63 12.62
N CYS A 77 8.36 -2.60 12.57
CA CYS A 77 8.39 -3.76 13.48
C CYS A 77 9.82 -4.28 13.74
N THR A 78 10.00 -5.15 14.75
CA THR A 78 11.33 -5.66 15.12
C THR A 78 11.84 -6.86 14.34
N TYR A 79 10.94 -7.62 13.70
CA TYR A 79 11.25 -8.91 13.04
C TYR A 79 11.76 -10.00 14.00
N LYS A 80 11.49 -9.88 15.31
CA LYS A 80 11.96 -10.80 16.34
C LYS A 80 10.82 -11.47 17.10
N ALA A 81 11.04 -12.71 17.51
CA ALA A 81 10.16 -13.39 18.45
C ALA A 81 9.98 -12.57 19.76
N GLY A 82 8.81 -12.70 20.38
CA GLY A 82 8.43 -11.98 21.59
C GLY A 82 7.18 -11.14 21.40
N SER A 83 6.91 -10.25 22.36
CA SER A 83 5.80 -9.31 22.31
C SER A 83 6.31 -7.90 22.00
N GLU A 84 5.61 -7.21 21.11
CA GLU A 84 5.90 -5.82 20.74
C GLU A 84 4.61 -5.04 20.41
N TYR A 85 4.78 -3.75 20.15
CA TYR A 85 3.79 -2.95 19.45
C TYR A 85 4.40 -2.51 18.12
N PHE A 86 3.93 -3.07 17.00
CA PHE A 86 4.30 -2.55 15.70
C PHE A 86 3.42 -1.36 15.32
N THR A 87 3.88 -0.54 14.38
CA THR A 87 3.09 0.57 13.84
C THR A 87 2.76 0.29 12.39
N VAL A 88 1.47 0.23 12.07
CA VAL A 88 0.96 0.13 10.70
C VAL A 88 0.82 1.54 10.14
N HIS A 89 1.44 1.80 9.00
CA HIS A 89 1.35 3.04 8.25
C HIS A 89 0.50 2.81 7.01
N ILE A 90 -0.48 3.69 6.76
CA ILE A 90 -1.17 3.77 5.47
C ILE A 90 -0.74 5.06 4.80
N GLY A 91 -0.23 4.97 3.58
CA GLY A 91 0.22 6.15 2.86
C GLY A 91 -0.91 7.13 2.53
N PRO A 92 -0.63 8.43 2.45
CA PRO A 92 -1.64 9.46 2.18
C PRO A 92 -2.25 9.37 0.78
N ASP A 93 -1.54 8.75 -0.16
CA ASP A 93 -1.97 8.49 -1.53
C ASP A 93 -2.52 7.07 -1.74
N GLU A 94 -2.85 6.35 -0.67
CA GLU A 94 -3.47 5.03 -0.77
C GLU A 94 -4.88 5.12 -1.35
N THR A 95 -5.13 4.35 -2.40
CA THR A 95 -6.38 4.23 -3.13
C THR A 95 -7.00 2.85 -3.03
N VAL A 96 -6.25 1.86 -2.53
CA VAL A 96 -6.76 0.51 -2.27
C VAL A 96 -7.57 0.52 -0.97
N LYS A 97 -8.80 0.02 -1.02
CA LYS A 97 -9.74 0.03 0.10
C LYS A 97 -9.36 -0.95 1.22
N ASN A 98 -8.71 -2.04 0.86
CA ASN A 98 -8.37 -3.14 1.74
C ASN A 98 -6.90 -3.52 1.51
N VAL A 99 -6.04 -3.20 2.47
CA VAL A 99 -4.63 -3.59 2.42
C VAL A 99 -4.41 -4.74 3.40
N PHE A 100 -3.83 -5.83 2.91
CA PHE A 100 -3.43 -6.98 3.72
C PHE A 100 -1.96 -6.89 4.07
N PHE A 101 -1.61 -7.18 5.31
CA PHE A 101 -0.22 -7.37 5.72
C PHE A 101 -0.04 -8.83 6.12
N HIS A 102 0.76 -9.55 5.34
CA HIS A 102 1.01 -10.98 5.50
C HIS A 102 2.28 -11.19 6.31
N PHE A 103 2.19 -11.89 7.43
CA PHE A 103 3.29 -12.24 8.32
C PHE A 103 3.70 -13.69 8.08
N TYR A 104 4.99 -13.94 7.96
CA TYR A 104 5.56 -15.27 7.74
C TYR A 104 6.61 -15.56 8.79
N VAL A 105 6.63 -16.79 9.29
CA VAL A 105 7.73 -17.24 10.15
C VAL A 105 9.03 -17.26 9.34
N ASN A 106 10.07 -16.62 9.87
CA ASN A 106 11.41 -16.57 9.29
C ASN A 106 12.43 -16.91 10.38
N ASP A 107 12.40 -18.16 10.83
CA ASP A 107 13.19 -18.65 11.95
C ASP A 107 13.67 -20.08 11.69
N ALA A 108 14.97 -20.33 11.89
CA ALA A 108 15.58 -21.64 11.67
C ALA A 108 15.05 -22.74 12.60
N ARG A 109 14.33 -22.38 13.68
CA ARG A 109 13.68 -23.32 14.60
C ARG A 109 12.47 -24.02 13.98
N LEU A 110 11.92 -23.50 12.88
CA LEU A 110 10.76 -24.07 12.20
C LEU A 110 11.19 -24.55 10.80
N GLU A 111 11.11 -25.86 10.54
CA GLU A 111 11.53 -26.46 9.26
C GLU A 111 10.54 -26.19 8.11
N SER A 112 9.30 -25.78 8.43
CA SER A 112 8.25 -25.43 7.47
C SER A 112 8.09 -23.91 7.38
N GLY A 113 8.37 -23.34 6.21
CA GLY A 113 8.30 -21.90 5.96
C GLY A 113 6.94 -21.36 5.52
N ASP A 114 5.89 -22.18 5.52
CA ASP A 114 4.56 -21.78 5.03
C ASP A 114 3.58 -21.40 6.16
N VAL A 115 4.09 -21.29 7.39
CA VAL A 115 3.29 -20.78 8.50
C VAL A 115 3.20 -19.27 8.42
N HIS A 116 1.99 -18.80 8.12
CA HIS A 116 1.71 -17.40 7.91
C HIS A 116 0.33 -17.03 8.45
N ASP A 117 0.15 -15.76 8.76
CA ASP A 117 -1.14 -15.16 9.09
C ASP A 117 -1.15 -13.72 8.59
N CYS A 118 -2.30 -13.03 8.61
CA CYS A 118 -2.40 -11.68 8.11
C CYS A 118 -3.32 -10.79 8.95
N ILE A 119 -3.05 -9.49 8.87
CA ILE A 119 -4.00 -8.47 9.31
C ILE A 119 -4.61 -7.77 8.09
N GLU A 120 -5.89 -7.41 8.20
CA GLU A 120 -6.61 -6.63 7.20
C GLU A 120 -6.81 -5.19 7.68
N VAL A 121 -6.45 -4.22 6.83
CA VAL A 121 -6.71 -2.81 7.06
C VAL A 121 -7.72 -2.28 6.06
N TYR A 122 -8.87 -1.84 6.57
CA TYR A 122 -9.82 -1.03 5.81
C TYR A 122 -9.32 0.42 5.79
N VAL A 123 -8.88 0.86 4.61
CA VAL A 123 -8.42 2.23 4.42
C VAL A 123 -9.62 3.17 4.36
N GLN A 124 -9.65 4.11 5.29
CA GLN A 124 -10.68 5.13 5.42
C GLN A 124 -10.20 6.46 4.84
N ASN A 125 -11.13 7.37 4.57
CA ASN A 125 -10.83 8.71 4.06
C ASN A 125 -9.94 8.72 2.81
N ILE A 126 -10.05 7.70 1.95
CA ILE A 126 -9.39 7.66 0.65
C ILE A 126 -9.81 8.92 -0.11
N VAL A 127 -8.82 9.73 -0.46
CA VAL A 127 -9.06 10.93 -1.24
C VAL A 127 -8.99 10.55 -2.72
N PRO A 128 -10.08 10.71 -3.49
CA PRO A 128 -10.05 10.41 -4.92
C PRO A 128 -9.01 11.26 -5.62
N GLN A 129 -8.08 10.61 -6.32
CA GLN A 129 -7.09 11.29 -7.16
C GLN A 129 -7.57 11.29 -8.61
N TYR A 130 -7.80 12.48 -9.15
CA TYR A 130 -8.17 12.67 -10.54
C TYR A 130 -6.91 12.93 -11.37
N GLN A 131 -6.88 12.35 -12.58
CA GLN A 131 -5.91 12.76 -13.60
C GLN A 131 -6.33 14.09 -14.25
N SER A 132 -7.57 14.53 -14.06
CA SER A 132 -8.11 15.75 -14.66
C SER A 132 -9.28 16.28 -13.84
N ILE A 133 -9.31 17.57 -13.55
CA ILE A 133 -10.45 18.25 -12.94
C ILE A 133 -10.86 19.49 -13.74
N PRO A 134 -12.15 19.84 -13.81
CA PRO A 134 -12.59 21.14 -14.31
C PRO A 134 -12.18 22.24 -13.34
N VAL A 135 -11.72 23.37 -13.85
CA VAL A 135 -11.26 24.51 -13.04
C VAL A 135 -11.78 25.82 -13.62
N GLY A 136 -12.15 26.77 -12.77
CA GLY A 136 -12.49 28.13 -13.22
C GLY A 136 -11.23 28.83 -13.76
N ILE A 137 -11.36 29.57 -14.86
CA ILE A 137 -10.28 30.38 -15.41
C ILE A 137 -10.76 31.82 -15.62
N ALA A 138 -9.85 32.73 -15.95
CA ALA A 138 -10.18 34.14 -16.13
C ALA A 138 -11.35 34.36 -17.12
N GLY A 139 -12.14 35.40 -16.89
CA GLY A 139 -13.29 35.73 -17.73
C GLY A 139 -14.53 34.85 -17.48
N GLY A 140 -14.59 34.13 -16.36
CA GLY A 140 -15.76 33.32 -15.97
C GLY A 140 -15.92 32.03 -16.79
N LYS A 141 -14.84 31.58 -17.42
CA LYS A 141 -14.80 30.36 -18.23
C LYS A 141 -14.37 29.16 -17.38
N THR A 142 -14.58 27.96 -17.91
CA THR A 142 -14.12 26.70 -17.31
C THR A 142 -13.03 26.11 -18.18
N GLY A 143 -11.84 25.95 -17.61
CA GLY A 143 -10.74 25.19 -18.17
C GLY A 143 -10.60 23.83 -17.49
N THR A 144 -9.45 23.20 -17.72
CA THR A 144 -9.14 21.87 -17.15
C THR A 144 -7.74 21.88 -16.58
N LEU A 145 -7.57 21.39 -15.34
CA LEU A 145 -6.25 21.02 -14.83
C LEU A 145 -6.07 19.52 -15.00
N MET A 146 -5.07 19.12 -15.78
CA MET A 146 -4.78 17.71 -16.07
C MET A 146 -3.36 17.36 -15.66
N LYS A 147 -3.18 16.18 -15.07
CA LYS A 147 -1.88 15.60 -14.73
C LYS A 147 -1.41 14.66 -15.82
N GLN A 148 -0.15 14.80 -16.21
CA GLN A 148 0.57 13.87 -17.09
C GLN A 148 1.94 13.57 -16.45
N GLY A 149 2.15 12.31 -16.05
CA GLY A 149 3.34 11.94 -15.27
C GLY A 149 3.41 12.71 -13.95
N ASN A 150 4.50 13.43 -13.70
CA ASN A 150 4.69 14.26 -12.49
C ASN A 150 4.50 15.76 -12.75
N VAL A 151 3.80 16.12 -13.85
CA VAL A 151 3.50 17.50 -14.22
C VAL A 151 1.98 17.68 -14.27
N ALA A 152 1.50 18.80 -13.73
CA ALA A 152 0.13 19.25 -13.92
C ALA A 152 0.11 20.42 -14.91
N MET A 153 -0.83 20.38 -15.84
CA MET A 153 -0.99 21.35 -16.92
C MET A 153 -2.40 21.93 -16.89
N LEU A 154 -2.48 23.26 -16.87
CA LEU A 154 -3.72 24.01 -17.01
C LEU A 154 -4.01 24.20 -18.49
N TYR A 155 -5.24 23.89 -18.89
CA TYR A 155 -5.78 24.09 -20.22
C TYR A 155 -6.93 25.09 -20.19
N ASN A 156 -7.07 25.89 -21.25
CA ASN A 156 -8.21 26.78 -21.42
C ASN A 156 -9.51 26.03 -21.80
N ASP A 157 -10.59 26.78 -22.00
CA ASP A 157 -11.91 26.28 -22.42
C ASP A 157 -11.94 25.64 -23.82
N GLN A 158 -10.84 25.76 -24.57
CA GLN A 158 -10.67 25.19 -25.91
C GLN A 158 -9.68 24.01 -25.92
N GLY A 159 -9.19 23.57 -24.75
CA GLY A 159 -8.21 22.49 -24.66
C GLY A 159 -6.78 22.87 -25.06
N THR A 160 -6.46 24.16 -25.09
CA THR A 160 -5.09 24.65 -25.33
C THR A 160 -4.32 24.78 -24.01
N ALA A 161 -3.11 24.21 -23.94
CA ALA A 161 -2.25 24.31 -22.76
C ALA A 161 -1.85 25.77 -22.50
N MET A 162 -1.92 26.19 -21.23
CA MET A 162 -1.68 27.56 -20.79
C MET A 162 -0.46 27.68 -19.89
N ALA A 163 -0.35 26.80 -18.90
CA ALA A 163 0.70 26.83 -17.89
C ALA A 163 0.88 25.46 -17.27
N SER A 164 2.06 25.19 -16.71
CA SER A 164 2.35 23.93 -16.04
C SER A 164 3.06 24.12 -14.70
N PHE A 165 2.92 23.15 -13.81
CA PHE A 165 3.71 23.06 -12.59
C PHE A 165 4.03 21.61 -12.24
N SER A 166 5.05 21.45 -11.41
CA SER A 166 5.39 20.21 -10.74
C SER A 166 5.61 20.48 -9.26
N ILE A 167 5.94 19.45 -8.48
CA ILE A 167 6.35 19.61 -7.09
C ILE A 167 7.74 19.02 -6.86
N SER A 168 8.47 19.51 -5.87
CA SER A 168 9.77 18.95 -5.48
C SER A 168 9.99 19.07 -3.97
N ASN A 169 10.70 18.10 -3.39
CA ASN A 169 11.15 18.15 -2.00
C ASN A 169 12.50 18.87 -1.83
N GLY A 170 13.01 19.51 -2.88
CA GLY A 170 14.29 20.24 -2.85
C GLY A 170 15.53 19.39 -3.12
N ASN A 171 15.41 18.07 -3.18
CA ASN A 171 16.54 17.15 -3.40
C ASN A 171 16.72 16.76 -4.89
N GLY A 172 16.46 17.68 -5.81
CA GLY A 172 16.66 17.46 -7.25
C GLY A 172 15.64 16.54 -7.94
N ASN A 173 14.69 15.96 -7.18
CA ASN A 173 13.66 15.07 -7.72
C ASN A 173 12.29 15.75 -7.80
N MET A 174 11.56 15.45 -8.88
CA MET A 174 10.14 15.77 -8.98
C MET A 174 9.33 14.81 -8.10
N GLY A 175 8.43 15.35 -7.29
CA GLY A 175 7.52 14.57 -6.48
C GLY A 175 6.34 14.03 -7.27
N THR A 176 5.88 12.84 -6.88
CA THR A 176 4.61 12.27 -7.32
C THR A 176 3.46 12.89 -6.53
N PHE A 177 2.34 13.14 -7.19
CA PHE A 177 1.13 13.65 -6.55
C PHE A 177 -0.14 13.24 -7.31
N GLY A 178 -1.30 13.42 -6.68
CA GLY A 178 -2.62 13.35 -7.31
C GLY A 178 -3.33 14.70 -7.21
N ILE A 179 -4.14 15.05 -8.22
CA ILE A 179 -4.99 16.24 -8.17
C ILE A 179 -6.33 15.84 -7.55
N THR A 180 -6.88 16.65 -6.65
CA THR A 180 -8.14 16.32 -5.99
C THR A 180 -9.23 17.34 -6.28
N SER A 181 -8.94 18.63 -6.10
CA SER A 181 -9.92 19.70 -6.26
C SER A 181 -9.27 21.08 -6.34
N VAL A 182 -10.10 22.13 -6.31
CA VAL A 182 -9.69 23.51 -6.04
C VAL A 182 -10.19 23.90 -4.64
N VAL A 183 -9.33 24.49 -3.83
CA VAL A 183 -9.66 24.99 -2.48
C VAL A 183 -9.40 26.49 -2.38
N ASN A 184 -10.14 27.19 -1.53
CA ASN A 184 -10.02 28.62 -1.34
C ASN A 184 -9.53 28.96 0.09
N ASN A 185 -8.52 29.82 0.17
CA ASN A 185 -8.04 30.41 1.43
C ASN A 185 -7.62 31.86 1.19
N GLY A 186 -8.61 32.72 0.88
CA GLY A 186 -8.38 34.10 0.42
C GLY A 186 -7.87 34.21 -1.02
N SER A 187 -7.49 33.09 -1.64
CA SER A 187 -7.18 32.90 -3.06
C SER A 187 -7.43 31.43 -3.42
N ASN A 188 -7.50 31.09 -4.71
CA ASN A 188 -7.67 29.70 -5.13
C ASN A 188 -6.33 28.97 -5.19
N TYR A 189 -6.35 27.70 -4.77
CA TYR A 189 -5.21 26.80 -4.79
C TYR A 189 -5.64 25.46 -5.40
N PHE A 190 -4.75 24.85 -6.19
CA PHE A 190 -4.97 23.46 -6.61
C PHE A 190 -4.66 22.54 -5.42
N ALA A 191 -5.68 21.82 -4.96
CA ALA A 191 -5.50 20.82 -3.91
C ALA A 191 -4.88 19.56 -4.52
N ILE A 192 -3.80 19.10 -3.89
CA ILE A 192 -3.08 17.89 -4.27
C ILE A 192 -2.82 17.01 -3.06
N VAL A 193 -2.72 15.71 -3.33
CA VAL A 193 -2.23 14.71 -2.37
C VAL A 193 -0.85 14.25 -2.79
N ALA A 194 0.08 14.21 -1.85
CA ALA A 194 1.45 13.75 -2.07
C ALA A 194 1.93 12.89 -0.88
N PRO A 195 3.00 12.07 -1.03
CA PRO A 195 3.52 11.22 0.05
C PRO A 195 3.92 11.95 1.34
N SER A 196 4.12 13.28 1.29
CA SER A 196 4.50 14.10 2.43
C SER A 196 4.07 15.56 2.21
N THR A 197 4.07 16.37 3.27
CA THR A 197 3.80 17.82 3.21
C THR A 197 5.04 18.65 2.87
N ILE A 198 6.23 18.04 2.77
CA ILE A 198 7.49 18.76 2.52
C ILE A 198 7.67 19.26 1.08
N TYR A 199 6.79 18.85 0.15
CA TYR A 199 6.90 19.22 -1.26
C TYR A 199 6.47 20.66 -1.54
N TYR A 200 7.21 21.39 -2.38
CA TYR A 200 6.91 22.75 -2.81
C TYR A 200 6.65 22.81 -4.32
N PRO A 201 5.82 23.75 -4.80
CA PRO A 201 5.62 23.92 -6.24
C PRO A 201 6.94 24.28 -6.92
N LYS A 202 7.12 23.76 -8.13
CA LYS A 202 8.17 24.12 -9.07
C LYS A 202 7.51 24.52 -10.37
N ILE A 203 7.67 25.80 -10.70
CA ILE A 203 6.97 26.49 -11.79
C ILE A 203 7.90 27.56 -12.38
N SER A 204 7.80 27.82 -13.67
CA SER A 204 8.53 28.92 -14.31
C SER A 204 7.88 30.28 -13.99
N GLU A 205 8.62 31.38 -14.05
CA GLU A 205 8.03 32.72 -13.80
C GLU A 205 6.95 33.08 -14.84
N SER A 206 7.07 32.59 -16.08
CA SER A 206 6.03 32.75 -17.11
C SER A 206 4.76 31.98 -16.75
N ASP A 207 4.89 30.71 -16.36
CA ASP A 207 3.73 29.89 -15.97
C ASP A 207 3.07 30.42 -14.71
N LYS A 208 3.86 30.86 -13.73
CA LYS A 208 3.39 31.50 -12.50
C LYS A 208 2.52 32.72 -12.80
N SER A 209 2.97 33.57 -13.72
CA SER A 209 2.21 34.75 -14.16
C SER A 209 0.86 34.36 -14.75
N VAL A 210 0.81 33.29 -15.55
CA VAL A 210 -0.43 32.75 -16.14
C VAL A 210 -1.34 32.17 -15.05
N MET A 211 -0.80 31.42 -14.08
CA MET A 211 -1.59 30.87 -12.97
C MET A 211 -2.24 31.98 -12.14
N ILE A 212 -1.47 33.02 -11.80
CA ILE A 212 -1.97 34.18 -11.04
C ILE A 212 -3.03 34.93 -11.84
N ALA A 213 -2.82 35.15 -13.14
CA ALA A 213 -3.81 35.79 -14.01
C ALA A 213 -5.13 35.03 -14.10
N ASN A 214 -5.10 33.70 -13.90
CA ASN A 214 -6.28 32.85 -13.84
C ASN A 214 -6.84 32.65 -12.42
N GLY A 215 -6.33 33.40 -11.43
CA GLY A 215 -6.86 33.44 -10.07
C GLY A 215 -6.29 32.37 -9.13
N TYR A 216 -5.18 31.73 -9.49
CA TYR A 216 -4.52 30.71 -8.67
C TYR A 216 -3.26 31.25 -8.02
N ALA A 217 -3.18 31.18 -6.70
CA ALA A 217 -2.03 31.65 -5.91
C ALA A 217 -0.98 30.56 -5.65
N GLY A 218 -1.34 29.29 -5.79
CA GLY A 218 -0.45 28.18 -5.47
C GLY A 218 -1.12 26.81 -5.47
N ILE A 219 -0.53 25.92 -4.69
CA ILE A 219 -1.03 24.56 -4.42
C ILE A 219 -1.33 24.38 -2.92
N CYS A 220 -2.22 23.45 -2.60
CA CYS A 220 -2.48 23.00 -1.23
C CYS A 220 -2.07 21.53 -1.12
N VAL A 221 -0.96 21.25 -0.43
CA VAL A 221 -0.36 19.90 -0.31
C VAL A 221 -0.82 19.27 0.99
N ASN A 222 -1.69 18.26 0.92
CA ASN A 222 -2.26 17.58 2.10
C ASN A 222 -2.79 18.60 3.15
N GLY A 223 -3.48 19.65 2.70
CA GLY A 223 -4.04 20.70 3.57
C GLY A 223 -3.10 21.88 3.89
N ILE A 224 -1.82 21.83 3.48
CA ILE A 224 -0.85 22.90 3.69
C ILE A 224 -0.74 23.79 2.44
N TYR A 225 -1.11 25.06 2.57
CA TYR A 225 -1.09 26.05 1.49
C TYR A 225 0.33 26.52 1.16
N LYS A 226 0.70 26.49 -0.12
CA LYS A 226 2.00 26.89 -0.63
C LYS A 226 1.84 27.73 -1.89
N ASN A 227 2.32 28.97 -1.83
CA ASN A 227 2.30 29.88 -2.97
C ASN A 227 3.32 29.46 -4.04
N TRP A 228 3.12 29.93 -5.26
CA TRP A 228 4.05 29.74 -6.38
C TRP A 228 5.45 30.26 -6.12
#